data_AF-A0A8T1TJL1-F1
#
_entry.id   AF-A0A8T1TJL1-F1
#
_cell.length_a   1.000
_cell.length_b   1.000
_cell.length_c   1.000
_cell.angle_alpha   90.00
_cell.angle_beta   90.00
_cell.angle_gamma   90.00
#
_symmetry.space_group_name_H-M   'P 1'
#
loop_
_entity.id
_entity.type
_entity.pdbx_description
1 polymer ?
#
loop_
_entity_poly.entity_id
_entity_poly.type
_entity_poly.pdbx_seq_one_letter_code
_entity_poly.pdbx_strand_id
1 'polypeptide(L)'
;MDRLVDKVDKLYEHSVLSKRTRYVHSEMSSTKGNNLMKELKIRVTPVDAVPFTGGSPTPPEEFEWIRGRTEEQQSGRYREYVEANIGDVLRNNKLCVLGVEKGANILSVEVPGRDIDLVGRTDMIVLSAIVQKFPHYLHHLPGVRMLIEVKREVRSASEFQALSELIALDLIVDEPVMALLTNLTNHWEFLWVSSKSDNRAIIATTTLTTPGEAFEVIRTLLAQSSTADTDIMLPCLAEPVKRRKLNQMLPFICEASGDGIRESIERYYDIASCLGPDFDMARAVARQVTRSIPTMSYFS
;
A
#
# COMPACT_ATOMS: atom_id res chain seq x y z
N MET A 1 -37.64 -22.93 -9.04
CA MET A 1 -36.33 -23.21 -8.40
C MET A 1 -35.31 -22.19 -8.85
N ASP A 2 -35.11 -22.02 -10.17
CA ASP A 2 -34.18 -21.02 -10.74
C ASP A 2 -34.48 -19.57 -10.31
N ARG A 3 -35.76 -19.26 -10.08
CA ARG A 3 -36.22 -17.92 -9.69
C ARG A 3 -35.74 -17.43 -8.31
N LEU A 4 -35.28 -18.33 -7.44
CA LEU A 4 -34.81 -18.02 -6.10
C LEU A 4 -33.30 -17.79 -6.09
N VAL A 5 -32.55 -18.63 -6.80
CA VAL A 5 -31.11 -18.48 -7.05
C VAL A 5 -30.86 -17.19 -7.85
N ASP A 6 -31.60 -16.96 -8.93
CA ASP A 6 -31.51 -15.75 -9.77
C ASP A 6 -31.86 -14.45 -9.00
N LYS A 7 -32.65 -14.54 -7.93
CA LYS A 7 -32.91 -13.41 -7.03
C LYS A 7 -31.76 -13.15 -6.05
N VAL A 8 -31.10 -14.20 -5.56
CA VAL A 8 -29.93 -14.07 -4.67
C VAL A 8 -28.71 -13.59 -5.47
N ASP A 9 -28.55 -14.03 -6.72
CA ASP A 9 -27.53 -13.52 -7.66
C ASP A 9 -27.74 -12.02 -7.92
N LYS A 10 -28.96 -11.60 -8.24
CA LYS A 10 -29.27 -10.16 -8.42
C LYS A 10 -29.08 -9.32 -7.16
N LEU A 11 -29.35 -9.88 -5.99
CA LEU A 11 -29.09 -9.22 -4.71
C LEU A 11 -27.58 -9.12 -4.44
N TYR A 12 -26.79 -10.14 -4.77
CA TYR A 12 -25.33 -10.11 -4.70
C TYR A 12 -24.75 -9.08 -5.66
N GLU A 13 -25.18 -9.06 -6.92
CA GLU A 13 -24.74 -8.05 -7.89
C GLU A 13 -25.10 -6.62 -7.45
N HIS A 14 -26.33 -6.40 -6.96
CA HIS A 14 -26.79 -5.07 -6.56
C HIS A 14 -26.24 -4.60 -5.21
N SER A 15 -25.89 -5.50 -4.28
CA SER A 15 -25.41 -5.14 -2.93
C SER A 15 -23.90 -5.27 -2.73
N VAL A 16 -23.23 -6.17 -3.46
CA VAL A 16 -21.80 -6.49 -3.29
C VAL A 16 -20.95 -5.93 -4.44
N LEU A 17 -21.39 -6.04 -5.69
CA LEU A 17 -20.58 -5.56 -6.83
C LEU A 17 -20.71 -4.05 -7.10
N SER A 18 -21.75 -3.38 -6.60
CA SER A 18 -22.06 -2.00 -6.99
C SER A 18 -21.44 -0.87 -6.13
N LYS A 19 -20.68 -1.18 -5.05
CA LYS A 19 -20.33 -0.17 -4.02
C LYS A 19 -18.88 -0.17 -3.50
N ARG A 20 -17.92 -0.79 -4.18
CA ARG A 20 -16.50 -0.69 -3.75
C ARG A 20 -16.00 0.75 -3.93
N THR A 21 -15.45 1.32 -2.87
CA THR A 21 -14.86 2.65 -2.91
C THR A 21 -13.47 2.55 -3.52
N ARG A 22 -13.30 3.17 -4.68
CA ARG A 22 -12.04 3.15 -5.43
C ARG A 22 -11.19 4.37 -5.09
N TYR A 23 -10.01 4.14 -4.54
CA TYR A 23 -8.98 5.16 -4.33
C TYR A 23 -7.88 5.00 -5.37
N VAL A 24 -7.78 5.97 -6.27
CA VAL A 24 -6.69 6.05 -7.25
C VAL A 24 -5.53 6.82 -6.63
N HIS A 25 -4.33 6.23 -6.57
CA HIS A 25 -3.16 6.79 -5.88
C HIS A 25 -2.85 8.23 -6.34
N SER A 26 -2.78 8.45 -7.65
CA SER A 26 -2.47 9.76 -8.24
C SER A 26 -3.57 10.81 -8.05
N GLU A 27 -4.76 10.41 -7.58
CA GLU A 27 -5.89 11.31 -7.33
C GLU A 27 -6.14 11.53 -5.84
N MET A 28 -5.20 11.13 -4.99
CA MET A 28 -5.31 11.31 -3.55
C MET A 28 -5.33 12.80 -3.19
N SER A 29 -6.19 13.13 -2.25
CA SER A 29 -6.32 14.46 -1.66
C SER A 29 -6.36 14.31 -0.15
N SER A 30 -6.23 15.41 0.59
CA SER A 30 -6.35 15.36 2.06
C SER A 30 -7.67 14.74 2.51
N THR A 31 -8.77 15.00 1.82
CA THR A 31 -10.08 14.41 2.16
C THR A 31 -10.11 12.90 1.90
N LYS A 32 -9.68 12.47 0.70
CA LYS A 32 -9.65 11.03 0.35
C LYS A 32 -8.69 10.27 1.27
N GLY A 33 -7.52 10.83 1.52
CA GLY A 33 -6.51 10.27 2.40
C GLY A 33 -6.98 10.10 3.84
N ASN A 34 -7.55 11.15 4.43
CA ASN A 34 -8.10 11.06 5.79
C ASN A 34 -9.23 10.02 5.89
N ASN A 35 -10.11 9.93 4.88
CA ASN A 35 -11.15 8.89 4.85
C ASN A 35 -10.54 7.50 4.80
N LEU A 36 -9.58 7.26 3.90
CA LEU A 36 -8.88 5.97 3.79
C LEU A 36 -8.20 5.58 5.13
N MET A 37 -7.43 6.50 5.73
CA MET A 37 -6.77 6.23 7.02
C MET A 37 -7.78 5.90 8.12
N LYS A 38 -8.90 6.63 8.18
CA LYS A 38 -9.96 6.40 9.16
C LYS A 38 -10.62 5.03 8.97
N GLU A 39 -10.98 4.69 7.73
CA GLU A 39 -11.62 3.41 7.41
C GLU A 39 -10.72 2.22 7.74
N LEU A 40 -9.43 2.32 7.40
CA LEU A 40 -8.44 1.30 7.71
C LEU A 40 -7.99 1.29 9.18
N LYS A 41 -8.44 2.27 9.98
CA LYS A 41 -7.97 2.50 11.36
C LYS A 41 -6.44 2.61 11.42
N ILE A 42 -5.87 3.35 10.49
CA ILE A 42 -4.44 3.66 10.44
C ILE A 42 -4.20 5.02 11.10
N ARG A 43 -3.08 5.14 11.82
CA ARG A 43 -2.55 6.41 12.31
C ARG A 43 -1.12 6.56 11.82
N VAL A 44 -0.79 7.77 11.37
CA VAL A 44 0.58 8.14 11.03
C VAL A 44 1.24 8.74 12.27
N THR A 45 2.48 8.37 12.56
CA THR A 45 3.23 8.89 13.71
C THR A 45 4.64 9.29 13.30
N PRO A 46 5.00 10.58 13.42
CA PRO A 46 6.35 11.02 13.14
C PRO A 46 7.32 10.49 14.20
N VAL A 47 8.53 10.15 13.77
CA VAL A 47 9.66 9.76 14.60
C VAL A 47 10.79 10.75 14.30
N ASP A 48 11.38 11.31 15.35
CA ASP A 48 12.46 12.28 15.21
C ASP A 48 13.73 11.61 14.67
N ALA A 49 14.30 12.21 13.62
CA ALA A 49 15.61 11.82 13.13
C ALA A 49 16.70 12.27 14.11
N VAL A 50 17.68 11.40 14.35
CA VAL A 50 18.88 11.73 15.12
C VAL A 50 20.07 12.01 14.21
N PRO A 51 21.04 12.82 14.66
CA PRO A 51 22.28 13.04 13.92
C PRO A 51 23.07 11.75 13.70
N PHE A 52 23.71 11.64 12.53
CA PHE A 52 24.54 10.49 12.18
C PHE A 52 25.81 10.46 13.06
N THR A 53 26.10 9.32 13.66
CA THR A 53 27.21 9.15 14.61
C THR A 53 28.59 9.13 13.96
N GLY A 54 28.68 8.87 12.64
CA GLY A 54 29.93 8.75 11.87
C GLY A 54 30.33 10.00 11.08
N GLY A 55 29.67 11.13 11.30
CA GLY A 55 29.78 12.33 10.45
C GLY A 55 28.81 12.30 9.26
N SER A 56 28.63 13.45 8.62
CA SER A 56 27.73 13.57 7.46
C SER A 56 28.30 12.78 6.28
N PRO A 57 27.50 11.90 5.65
CA PRO A 57 27.91 11.20 4.44
C PRO A 57 28.32 12.20 3.36
N THR A 58 29.25 11.80 2.49
CA THR A 58 29.61 12.65 1.33
C THR A 58 28.33 12.94 0.54
N PRO A 59 27.95 14.23 0.40
CA PRO A 59 26.73 14.57 -0.28
C PRO A 59 26.87 14.18 -1.75
N PRO A 60 25.84 13.58 -2.35
CA PRO A 60 25.81 13.38 -3.79
C PRO A 60 25.76 14.74 -4.50
N GLU A 61 25.99 14.73 -5.81
CA GLU A 61 25.62 15.88 -6.65
C GLU A 61 24.13 16.20 -6.43
N GLU A 62 23.79 17.48 -6.38
CA GLU A 62 22.39 17.89 -6.15
C GLU A 62 21.54 17.55 -7.38
N PHE A 63 20.32 17.05 -7.16
CA PHE A 63 19.42 16.80 -8.27
C PHE A 63 18.83 18.10 -8.82
N GLU A 64 19.17 18.43 -10.06
CA GLU A 64 18.65 19.63 -10.72
C GLU A 64 17.40 19.34 -11.57
N TRP A 65 16.26 19.88 -11.12
CA TRP A 65 15.02 19.86 -11.89
C TRP A 65 15.10 20.79 -13.12
N ILE A 66 14.82 20.25 -14.30
CA ILE A 66 14.76 21.02 -15.54
C ILE A 66 13.46 21.86 -15.56
N ARG A 67 13.62 23.19 -15.61
CA ARG A 67 12.49 24.12 -15.75
C ARG A 67 11.71 23.86 -17.04
N GLY A 68 10.39 23.98 -16.97
CA GLY A 68 9.50 23.79 -18.11
C GLY A 68 9.21 22.33 -18.48
N ARG A 69 9.81 21.35 -17.78
CA ARG A 69 9.46 19.93 -17.91
C ARG A 69 8.58 19.47 -16.75
N THR A 70 7.69 18.53 -17.04
CA THR A 70 6.94 17.82 -16.00
C THR A 70 7.84 16.83 -15.27
N GLU A 71 7.36 16.31 -14.15
CA GLU A 71 7.98 15.23 -13.38
C GLU A 71 8.11 13.95 -14.22
N GLU A 72 7.00 13.55 -14.86
CA GLU A 72 6.95 12.36 -15.73
C GLU A 72 7.94 12.44 -16.91
N GLN A 73 8.12 13.62 -17.51
CA GLN A 73 9.11 13.85 -18.57
C GLN A 73 10.57 13.73 -18.11
N GLN A 74 10.80 13.71 -16.80
CA GLN A 74 12.13 13.61 -16.19
C GLN A 74 12.34 12.29 -15.45
N SER A 75 11.42 11.33 -15.60
CA SER A 75 11.48 10.02 -14.95
C SER A 75 12.75 9.24 -15.19
N GLY A 76 13.28 9.26 -16.41
CA GLY A 76 14.59 8.70 -16.71
C GLY A 76 15.72 9.34 -15.89
N ARG A 77 15.73 10.67 -15.76
CA ARG A 77 16.79 11.42 -15.06
C ARG A 77 16.80 11.14 -13.57
N TYR A 78 15.64 11.22 -12.91
CA TYR A 78 15.62 10.93 -11.48
C TYR A 78 15.90 9.47 -11.17
N ARG A 79 15.50 8.54 -12.05
CA ARG A 79 15.83 7.12 -11.89
C ARG A 79 17.33 6.90 -11.97
N GLU A 80 17.98 7.46 -12.99
CA GLU A 80 19.44 7.41 -13.15
C GLU A 80 20.16 8.05 -11.96
N TYR A 81 19.64 9.17 -11.43
CA TYR A 81 20.17 9.80 -10.23
C TYR A 81 20.11 8.88 -9.00
N VAL A 82 18.96 8.24 -8.75
CA VAL A 82 18.84 7.29 -7.65
C VAL A 82 19.79 6.11 -7.87
N GLU A 83 19.78 5.49 -9.05
CA GLU A 83 20.64 4.35 -9.40
C GLU A 83 22.14 4.66 -9.22
N ALA A 84 22.59 5.84 -9.62
CA ALA A 84 23.99 6.26 -9.47
C ALA A 84 24.42 6.32 -7.99
N ASN A 85 23.50 6.69 -7.08
CA ASN A 85 23.80 6.89 -5.67
C ASN A 85 23.66 5.63 -4.82
N ILE A 86 22.97 4.59 -5.30
CA ILE A 86 22.79 3.32 -4.58
C ILE A 86 23.25 2.10 -5.38
N GLY A 87 23.94 2.31 -6.51
CA GLY A 87 24.26 1.25 -7.47
C GLY A 87 25.07 0.08 -6.88
N ASP A 88 25.97 0.35 -5.94
CA ASP A 88 26.78 -0.68 -5.30
C ASP A 88 25.93 -1.68 -4.49
N VAL A 89 25.01 -1.16 -3.66
CA VAL A 89 24.11 -2.01 -2.86
C VAL A 89 23.12 -2.77 -3.75
N LEU A 90 22.67 -2.16 -4.85
CA LEU A 90 21.79 -2.83 -5.81
C LEU A 90 22.49 -4.04 -6.44
N ARG A 91 23.71 -3.86 -6.95
CA ARG A 91 24.48 -4.95 -7.58
C ARG A 91 24.78 -6.07 -6.58
N ASN A 92 25.24 -5.72 -5.39
CA ASN A 92 25.61 -6.69 -4.35
C ASN A 92 24.40 -7.54 -3.91
N ASN A 93 23.20 -6.98 -3.90
CA ASN A 93 21.97 -7.64 -3.47
C ASN A 93 21.08 -8.14 -4.62
N LYS A 94 21.56 -8.06 -5.87
CA LYS A 94 20.80 -8.45 -7.08
C LYS A 94 19.45 -7.73 -7.17
N LEU A 95 19.43 -6.45 -6.84
CA LEU A 95 18.28 -5.56 -6.93
C LEU A 95 18.44 -4.60 -8.11
N CYS A 96 17.36 -3.96 -8.51
CA CYS A 96 17.34 -2.84 -9.45
C CYS A 96 16.33 -1.79 -9.03
N VAL A 97 16.50 -0.56 -9.50
CA VAL A 97 15.43 0.45 -9.52
C VAL A 97 14.71 0.33 -10.86
N LEU A 98 13.38 0.28 -10.83
CA LEU A 98 12.57 0.26 -12.03
C LEU A 98 11.62 1.45 -11.99
N GLY A 99 11.62 2.27 -13.05
CA GLY A 99 10.57 3.26 -13.26
C GLY A 99 9.31 2.56 -13.77
N VAL A 100 8.16 2.80 -13.16
CA VAL A 100 6.92 2.14 -13.54
C VAL A 100 6.25 2.97 -14.62
N GLU A 101 6.03 2.40 -15.81
CA GLU A 101 5.43 3.13 -16.93
C GLU A 101 3.94 3.44 -16.73
N LYS A 102 3.46 4.45 -17.47
CA LYS A 102 2.05 4.83 -17.45
C LYS A 102 1.17 3.70 -17.97
N GLY A 103 0.15 3.33 -17.20
CA GLY A 103 -0.78 2.25 -17.53
C GLY A 103 -0.46 0.91 -16.85
N ALA A 104 0.76 0.74 -16.30
CA ALA A 104 1.11 -0.42 -15.49
C ALA A 104 0.61 -0.24 -14.05
N ASN A 105 -0.64 -0.61 -13.77
CA ASN A 105 -1.23 -0.46 -12.44
C ASN A 105 -0.78 -1.59 -11.48
N ILE A 106 0.53 -1.69 -11.25
CA ILE A 106 1.15 -2.78 -10.46
C ILE A 106 0.80 -2.72 -8.97
N LEU A 107 0.22 -1.61 -8.49
CA LEU A 107 -0.25 -1.42 -7.11
C LEU A 107 -1.78 -1.48 -7.00
N SER A 108 -2.45 -2.22 -7.90
CA SER A 108 -3.89 -2.46 -7.78
C SER A 108 -4.17 -3.62 -6.83
N VAL A 109 -4.91 -3.37 -5.76
CA VAL A 109 -5.26 -4.40 -4.76
C VAL A 109 -6.61 -4.13 -4.11
N GLU A 110 -7.36 -5.20 -3.90
CA GLU A 110 -8.54 -5.20 -3.05
C GLU A 110 -8.12 -5.26 -1.58
N VAL A 111 -8.60 -4.34 -0.75
CA VAL A 111 -8.26 -4.37 0.67
C VAL A 111 -9.00 -5.52 1.35
N PRO A 112 -8.31 -6.48 1.99
CA PRO A 112 -8.96 -7.63 2.61
C PRO A 112 -10.01 -7.23 3.65
N GLY A 113 -11.19 -7.85 3.55
CA GLY A 113 -12.32 -7.61 4.45
C GLY A 113 -13.00 -6.25 4.31
N ARG A 114 -12.76 -5.50 3.22
CA ARG A 114 -13.30 -4.16 3.02
C ARG A 114 -13.73 -3.90 1.58
N ASP A 115 -14.70 -2.99 1.42
CA ASP A 115 -15.15 -2.47 0.12
C ASP A 115 -14.24 -1.36 -0.39
N ILE A 116 -12.94 -1.63 -0.44
CA ILE A 116 -11.94 -0.64 -0.83
C ILE A 116 -11.05 -1.25 -1.88
N ASP A 117 -10.90 -0.54 -2.98
CA ASP A 117 -9.90 -0.82 -4.00
C ASP A 117 -8.86 0.29 -3.99
N LEU A 118 -7.61 -0.10 -3.84
CA LEU A 118 -6.47 0.78 -4.09
C LEU A 118 -5.99 0.52 -5.51
N VAL A 119 -5.80 1.58 -6.30
CA VAL A 119 -5.45 1.42 -7.71
C VAL A 119 -4.43 2.43 -8.17
N GLY A 120 -3.40 1.92 -8.85
CA GLY A 120 -2.47 2.73 -9.60
C GLY A 120 -1.08 2.13 -9.60
N ARG A 121 -0.10 3.03 -9.56
CA ARG A 121 1.33 2.75 -9.59
C ARG A 121 2.05 3.72 -8.65
N THR A 122 3.36 3.58 -8.60
CA THR A 122 4.31 4.53 -8.03
C THR A 122 5.26 5.00 -9.14
N ASP A 123 6.09 6.00 -8.90
CA ASP A 123 7.11 6.43 -9.88
C ASP A 123 8.24 5.40 -10.04
N MET A 124 8.77 4.89 -8.93
CA MET A 124 9.86 3.90 -8.94
C MET A 124 9.68 2.82 -7.88
N ILE A 125 10.23 1.65 -8.17
CA ILE A 125 10.24 0.52 -7.25
C ILE A 125 11.62 -0.13 -7.21
N VAL A 126 12.06 -0.51 -6.00
CA VAL A 126 13.30 -1.25 -5.79
C VAL A 126 12.95 -2.70 -5.51
N LEU A 127 13.35 -3.59 -6.42
CA LEU A 127 13.00 -5.01 -6.42
C LEU A 127 14.09 -5.88 -7.04
N SER A 128 13.89 -7.20 -7.06
CA SER A 128 14.83 -8.14 -7.65
C SER A 128 15.13 -7.82 -9.11
N ALA A 129 16.43 -7.80 -9.47
CA ALA A 129 16.91 -7.56 -10.82
C ALA A 129 16.46 -8.63 -11.83
N ILE A 130 15.80 -9.71 -11.38
CA ILE A 130 15.19 -10.71 -12.26
C ILE A 130 14.19 -10.08 -13.25
N VAL A 131 13.53 -8.99 -12.87
CA VAL A 131 12.55 -8.30 -13.74
C VAL A 131 13.21 -7.63 -14.94
N GLN A 132 14.50 -7.26 -14.85
CA GLN A 132 15.23 -6.70 -16.00
C GLN A 132 15.46 -7.76 -17.07
N LYS A 133 15.65 -9.02 -16.66
CA LYS A 133 15.80 -10.16 -17.57
C LYS A 133 14.45 -10.69 -18.04
N PHE A 134 13.43 -10.64 -17.18
CA PHE A 134 12.11 -11.20 -17.41
C PHE A 134 11.02 -10.20 -16.99
N PRO A 135 10.69 -9.21 -17.85
CA PRO A 135 9.77 -8.13 -17.49
C PRO A 135 8.37 -8.58 -17.06
N HIS A 136 7.91 -9.74 -17.53
CA HIS A 136 6.61 -10.30 -17.15
C HIS A 136 6.51 -10.64 -15.65
N TYR A 137 7.63 -10.80 -14.95
CA TYR A 137 7.62 -10.99 -13.50
C TYR A 137 7.32 -9.73 -12.69
N LEU A 138 7.26 -8.55 -13.32
CA LEU A 138 6.99 -7.30 -12.62
C LEU A 138 5.69 -7.35 -11.81
N HIS A 139 4.63 -7.99 -12.33
CA HIS A 139 3.35 -8.12 -11.64
C HIS A 139 3.40 -8.95 -10.35
N HIS A 140 4.47 -9.74 -10.15
CA HIS A 140 4.70 -10.49 -8.92
C HIS A 140 5.60 -9.76 -7.91
N LEU A 141 6.11 -8.58 -8.26
CA LEU A 141 6.94 -7.72 -7.40
C LEU A 141 8.06 -8.49 -6.66
N PRO A 142 8.85 -9.33 -7.36
CA PRO A 142 9.74 -10.29 -6.72
C PRO A 142 10.80 -9.57 -5.89
N GLY A 143 10.88 -9.91 -4.60
CA GLY A 143 11.91 -9.38 -3.71
C GLY A 143 11.89 -7.85 -3.60
N VAL A 144 10.72 -7.22 -3.74
CA VAL A 144 10.56 -5.79 -3.49
C VAL A 144 11.09 -5.41 -2.10
N ARG A 145 11.66 -4.22 -2.00
CA ARG A 145 12.17 -3.63 -0.75
C ARG A 145 11.48 -2.33 -0.42
N MET A 146 11.28 -1.49 -1.42
CA MET A 146 10.63 -0.21 -1.25
C MET A 146 10.06 0.34 -2.56
N LEU A 147 9.10 1.25 -2.42
CA LEU A 147 8.67 2.16 -3.49
C LEU A 147 9.24 3.56 -3.25
N ILE A 148 9.35 4.33 -4.32
CA ILE A 148 9.80 5.72 -4.28
C ILE A 148 8.83 6.54 -5.12
N GLU A 149 8.11 7.42 -4.44
CA GLU A 149 7.23 8.42 -5.04
C GLU A 149 8.00 9.75 -5.12
N VAL A 150 8.10 10.30 -6.32
CA VAL A 150 8.87 11.52 -6.57
C VAL A 150 7.90 12.67 -6.76
N LYS A 151 8.17 13.80 -6.10
CA LYS A 151 7.41 15.03 -6.29
C LYS A 151 8.33 16.20 -6.53
N ARG A 152 8.15 16.95 -7.61
CA ARG A 152 8.88 18.23 -7.77
C ARG A 152 8.64 19.18 -6.60
N GLU A 153 7.42 19.18 -6.08
CA GLU A 153 7.02 19.93 -4.89
C GLU A 153 6.17 19.02 -4.01
N VAL A 154 6.62 18.77 -2.77
CA VAL A 154 5.90 17.94 -1.82
C VAL A 154 4.79 18.77 -1.17
N ARG A 155 3.56 18.25 -1.24
CA ARG A 155 2.36 18.85 -0.63
C ARG A 155 1.66 17.79 0.22
N SER A 156 0.70 18.18 1.05
CA SER A 156 -0.06 17.22 1.88
C SER A 156 -0.76 16.12 1.05
N ALA A 157 -1.18 16.42 -0.18
CA ALA A 157 -1.74 15.42 -1.08
C ALA A 157 -0.70 14.35 -1.50
N SER A 158 0.57 14.75 -1.60
CA SER A 158 1.69 13.86 -1.92
C SER A 158 1.90 12.79 -0.84
N GLU A 159 1.78 13.18 0.44
CA GLU A 159 1.89 12.25 1.57
C GLU A 159 0.80 11.17 1.49
N PHE A 160 -0.46 11.57 1.25
CA PHE A 160 -1.56 10.61 1.13
C PHE A 160 -1.45 9.71 -0.10
N GLN A 161 -0.86 10.21 -1.20
CA GLN A 161 -0.52 9.36 -2.33
C GLN A 161 0.49 8.29 -1.91
N ALA A 162 1.64 8.69 -1.35
CA ALA A 162 2.69 7.77 -0.89
C ALA A 162 2.20 6.76 0.17
N LEU A 163 1.36 7.20 1.12
CA LEU A 163 0.71 6.33 2.10
C LEU A 163 -0.19 5.28 1.44
N SER A 164 -1.01 5.69 0.46
CA SER A 164 -1.89 4.76 -0.25
C SER A 164 -1.12 3.74 -1.08
N GLU A 165 0.00 4.15 -1.67
CA GLU A 165 0.91 3.27 -2.41
C GLU A 165 1.63 2.30 -1.47
N LEU A 166 2.09 2.76 -0.29
CA LEU A 166 2.68 1.90 0.75
C LEU A 166 1.70 0.83 1.20
N ILE A 167 0.45 1.22 1.50
CA ILE A 167 -0.60 0.30 1.92
C ILE A 167 -0.86 -0.73 0.81
N ALA A 168 -0.99 -0.30 -0.44
CA ALA A 168 -1.21 -1.21 -1.55
C ALA A 168 -0.06 -2.20 -1.70
N LEU A 169 1.18 -1.71 -1.72
CA LEU A 169 2.37 -2.57 -1.85
C LEU A 169 2.45 -3.57 -0.70
N ASP A 170 2.25 -3.14 0.54
CA ASP A 170 2.33 -4.00 1.71
C ASP A 170 1.24 -5.08 1.71
N LEU A 171 0.06 -4.81 1.16
CA LEU A 171 -1.01 -5.80 1.01
C LEU A 171 -0.74 -6.81 -0.12
N ILE A 172 0.01 -6.42 -1.17
CA ILE A 172 0.30 -7.29 -2.31
C ILE A 172 1.42 -8.31 -1.99
N VAL A 173 2.42 -7.90 -1.21
CA VAL A 173 3.63 -8.71 -0.99
C VAL A 173 3.72 -9.27 0.42
N ASP A 174 4.37 -10.43 0.57
CA ASP A 174 4.44 -11.13 1.86
C ASP A 174 5.42 -10.47 2.86
N GLU A 175 6.47 -9.83 2.34
CA GLU A 175 7.53 -9.23 3.17
C GLU A 175 7.22 -7.77 3.52
N PRO A 176 7.68 -7.24 4.67
CA PRO A 176 7.53 -5.83 4.98
C PRO A 176 8.33 -4.96 4.01
N VAL A 177 7.76 -3.80 3.66
CA VAL A 177 8.33 -2.82 2.72
C VAL A 177 8.44 -1.44 3.36
N MET A 178 9.13 -0.52 2.69
CA MET A 178 9.09 0.92 3.00
C MET A 178 8.61 1.72 1.79
N ALA A 179 8.14 2.93 2.02
CA ALA A 179 7.93 3.94 1.00
C ALA A 179 8.87 5.12 1.24
N LEU A 180 9.27 5.78 0.15
CA LEU A 180 9.97 7.05 0.17
C LEU A 180 9.16 8.06 -0.63
N LEU A 181 8.82 9.19 -0.02
CA LEU A 181 8.33 10.38 -0.70
C LEU A 181 9.44 11.42 -0.76
N THR A 182 9.81 11.87 -1.96
CA THR A 182 10.94 12.79 -2.10
C THR A 182 10.84 13.78 -3.24
N ASN A 183 11.47 14.94 -3.07
CA ASN A 183 11.75 15.87 -4.17
C ASN A 183 13.19 15.80 -4.69
N LEU A 184 13.97 14.82 -4.19
CA LEU A 184 15.37 14.54 -4.53
C LEU A 184 16.36 15.61 -4.10
N THR A 185 15.90 16.63 -3.37
CA THR A 185 16.74 17.71 -2.86
C THR A 185 16.66 17.76 -1.35
N ASN A 186 15.62 18.36 -0.79
CA ASN A 186 15.53 18.68 0.63
C ASN A 186 14.34 18.06 1.36
N HIS A 187 13.58 17.18 0.71
CA HIS A 187 12.50 16.41 1.33
C HIS A 187 12.71 14.93 1.04
N TRP A 188 12.98 14.15 2.08
CA TRP A 188 13.18 12.71 2.01
C TRP A 188 12.43 12.04 3.15
N GLU A 189 11.17 11.69 2.89
CA GLU A 189 10.26 11.16 3.89
C GLU A 189 10.12 9.65 3.74
N PHE A 190 10.58 8.92 4.75
CA PHE A 190 10.52 7.47 4.81
C PHE A 190 9.32 7.03 5.63
N LEU A 191 8.51 6.12 5.07
CA LEU A 191 7.31 5.60 5.72
C LEU A 191 7.37 4.07 5.83
N TRP A 192 6.96 3.54 6.98
CA TRP A 192 6.89 2.10 7.20
C TRP A 192 5.79 1.71 8.19
N VAL A 193 5.26 0.50 8.03
CA VAL A 193 4.32 -0.09 9.01
C VAL A 193 5.13 -0.54 10.22
N SER A 194 4.83 0.01 11.40
CA SER A 194 5.67 -0.12 12.60
C SER A 194 5.06 -1.03 13.67
N SER A 195 3.84 -0.72 14.11
CA SER A 195 3.25 -1.30 15.30
C SER A 195 1.73 -1.19 15.27
N LYS A 196 1.08 -1.76 16.29
CA LYS A 196 -0.36 -1.62 16.51
C LYS A 196 -0.56 -1.04 17.91
N SER A 197 -1.37 0.00 18.01
CA SER A 197 -1.75 0.65 19.27
C SER A 197 -3.23 1.00 19.23
N ASP A 198 -3.96 0.78 20.33
CA ASP A 198 -5.39 1.11 20.46
C ASP A 198 -6.26 0.60 19.29
N ASN A 199 -6.01 -0.64 18.84
CA ASN A 199 -6.66 -1.25 17.69
C ASN A 199 -6.50 -0.47 16.37
N ARG A 200 -5.47 0.36 16.27
CA ARG A 200 -5.04 1.06 15.08
C ARG A 200 -3.66 0.59 14.63
N ALA A 201 -3.50 0.36 13.34
CA ALA A 201 -2.17 0.15 12.77
C ALA A 201 -1.43 1.50 12.74
N ILE A 202 -0.15 1.47 13.06
CA ILE A 202 0.71 2.66 13.09
C ILE A 202 1.67 2.59 11.90
N ILE A 203 1.54 3.56 11.00
CA ILE A 203 2.58 3.88 10.03
C ILE A 203 3.49 4.93 10.67
N ALA A 204 4.76 4.61 10.83
CA ALA A 204 5.75 5.57 11.30
C ALA A 204 6.35 6.31 10.10
N THR A 205 6.75 7.56 10.31
CA THR A 205 7.40 8.39 9.29
C THR A 205 8.59 9.15 9.88
N THR A 206 9.65 9.33 9.09
CA THR A 206 10.77 10.22 9.42
C THR A 206 11.18 11.00 8.17
N THR A 207 11.54 12.27 8.34
CA THR A 207 11.91 13.15 7.23
C THR A 207 13.34 13.64 7.39
N LEU A 208 14.13 13.46 6.34
CA LEU A 208 15.48 14.00 6.21
C LEU A 208 15.51 15.13 5.18
N THR A 209 16.43 16.06 5.39
CA THR A 209 16.57 17.25 4.53
C THR A 209 17.85 17.25 3.70
N THR A 210 18.72 16.25 3.87
CA THR A 210 19.97 16.13 3.12
C THR A 210 19.98 14.84 2.28
N PRO A 211 20.34 14.92 0.98
CA PRO A 211 20.43 13.73 0.13
C PRO A 211 21.44 12.70 0.62
N GLY A 212 22.58 13.14 1.18
CA GLY A 212 23.63 12.25 1.67
C GLY A 212 23.14 11.30 2.76
N GLU A 213 22.44 11.85 3.76
CA GLU A 213 21.84 11.06 4.84
C GLU A 213 20.71 10.15 4.31
N ALA A 214 19.86 10.67 3.42
CA ALA A 214 18.78 9.88 2.83
C ALA A 214 19.30 8.68 2.04
N PHE A 215 20.33 8.85 1.22
CA PHE A 215 20.92 7.74 0.50
C PHE A 215 21.63 6.73 1.40
N GLU A 216 22.23 7.15 2.53
CA GLU A 216 22.74 6.18 3.51
C GLU A 216 21.63 5.37 4.17
N VAL A 217 20.47 5.97 4.45
CA VAL A 217 19.29 5.22 4.93
C VAL A 217 18.88 4.18 3.90
N ILE A 218 18.79 4.57 2.61
CA ILE A 218 18.44 3.63 1.53
C ILE A 218 19.51 2.52 1.42
N ARG A 219 20.80 2.84 1.44
CA ARG A 219 21.88 1.84 1.40
C ARG A 219 21.78 0.86 2.56
N THR A 220 21.58 1.37 3.77
CA THR A 220 21.44 0.55 4.98
C THR A 220 20.23 -0.38 4.90
N LEU A 221 19.09 0.13 4.42
CA LEU A 221 17.89 -0.66 4.19
C LEU A 221 18.14 -1.79 3.18
N LEU A 222 18.71 -1.47 2.01
CA LEU A 222 18.86 -2.43 0.92
C LEU A 222 19.96 -3.47 1.16
N ALA A 223 20.91 -3.18 2.05
CA ALA A 223 21.96 -4.12 2.45
C ALA A 223 21.44 -5.25 3.36
N GLN A 224 20.26 -5.09 3.96
CA GLN A 224 19.69 -6.05 4.90
C GLN A 224 18.77 -7.06 4.20
N SER A 225 18.72 -8.29 4.72
CA SER A 225 17.80 -9.31 4.25
C SER A 225 16.36 -8.95 4.62
N SER A 226 15.40 -9.33 3.76
CA SER A 226 13.98 -8.89 3.86
C SER A 226 13.19 -9.39 5.07
N THR A 227 13.77 -10.21 5.94
CA THR A 227 13.05 -11.00 6.94
C THR A 227 12.22 -10.15 7.89
N ALA A 228 10.93 -10.48 8.02
CA ALA A 228 9.90 -9.70 8.70
C ALA A 228 10.07 -9.44 10.21
N ASP A 229 11.08 -10.01 10.86
CA ASP A 229 11.30 -9.90 12.31
C ASP A 229 12.69 -9.40 12.72
N THR A 230 13.53 -9.03 11.76
CA THR A 230 14.85 -8.47 12.06
C THR A 230 14.75 -6.96 12.20
N ASP A 231 15.10 -6.46 13.37
CA ASP A 231 15.17 -5.03 13.62
C ASP A 231 16.27 -4.39 12.76
N ILE A 232 15.93 -3.27 12.12
CA ILE A 232 16.81 -2.54 11.23
C ILE A 232 17.42 -1.36 11.98
N MET A 233 18.74 -1.35 12.11
CA MET A 233 19.46 -0.17 12.62
C MET A 233 19.59 0.86 11.49
N LEU A 234 18.64 1.80 11.40
CA LEU A 234 18.76 2.93 10.49
C LEU A 234 19.64 4.02 11.12
N PRO A 235 20.57 4.62 10.35
CA PRO A 235 21.54 5.58 10.91
C PRO A 235 20.91 6.90 11.37
N CYS A 236 19.70 7.19 10.91
CA CYS A 236 18.93 8.38 11.27
C CYS A 236 18.01 8.17 12.48
N LEU A 237 17.99 7.00 13.13
CA LEU A 237 17.06 6.72 14.23
C LEU A 237 17.81 6.19 15.46
N ALA A 238 17.39 6.66 16.65
CA ALA A 238 17.98 6.25 17.92
C ALA A 238 17.70 4.78 18.24
N GLU A 239 16.48 4.34 17.93
CA GLU A 239 16.00 3.00 18.22
C GLU A 239 15.94 2.15 16.95
N PRO A 240 16.15 0.82 17.07
CA PRO A 240 15.99 -0.09 15.96
C PRO A 240 14.58 -0.01 15.35
N VAL A 241 14.52 -0.02 14.02
CA VAL A 241 13.26 0.00 13.27
C VAL A 241 12.74 -1.41 13.12
N LYS A 242 11.63 -1.69 13.79
CA LYS A 242 10.84 -2.89 13.52
C LYS A 242 9.80 -2.62 12.42
N ARG A 243 9.95 -3.30 11.28
CA ARG A 243 8.94 -3.29 10.21
C ARG A 243 7.97 -4.46 10.41
N ARG A 244 6.69 -4.23 10.12
CA ARG A 244 5.63 -5.22 10.29
C ARG A 244 4.73 -5.27 9.07
N LYS A 245 3.90 -6.31 8.97
CA LYS A 245 2.88 -6.41 7.92
C LYS A 245 1.57 -5.77 8.36
N LEU A 246 0.98 -4.99 7.47
CA LEU A 246 -0.28 -4.28 7.71
C LEU A 246 -1.45 -5.25 7.83
N ASN A 247 -1.51 -6.29 7.00
CA ASN A 247 -2.59 -7.30 7.03
C ASN A 247 -2.74 -7.99 8.39
N GLN A 248 -1.66 -8.13 9.16
CA GLN A 248 -1.65 -8.68 10.52
C GLN A 248 -2.15 -7.67 11.58
N MET A 249 -2.15 -6.38 11.25
CA MET A 249 -2.49 -5.29 12.17
C MET A 249 -3.88 -4.73 11.96
N LEU A 250 -4.36 -4.75 10.71
CA LEU A 250 -5.72 -4.36 10.40
C LEU A 250 -6.68 -5.21 11.23
N PRO A 251 -7.73 -4.59 11.81
CA PRO A 251 -8.72 -5.36 12.53
C PRO A 251 -9.36 -6.34 11.55
N PHE A 252 -9.32 -7.62 11.90
CA PHE A 252 -10.18 -8.63 11.29
C PHE A 252 -11.61 -8.14 11.45
N ILE A 253 -12.30 -7.90 10.33
CA ILE A 253 -13.76 -7.77 10.36
C ILE A 253 -14.29 -9.19 10.29
N CYS A 254 -14.09 -9.95 11.36
CA CYS A 254 -15.05 -10.97 11.76
C CYS A 254 -15.99 -10.27 12.72
N GLU A 255 -17.22 -10.05 12.26
CA GLU A 255 -18.37 -9.63 13.05
C GLU A 255 -18.33 -8.19 13.62
N ALA A 256 -19.52 -7.61 13.74
CA ALA A 256 -19.82 -6.31 14.36
C ALA A 256 -19.49 -5.04 13.55
N SER A 257 -20.33 -4.76 12.55
CA SER A 257 -21.28 -3.61 12.60
C SER A 257 -21.81 -3.26 11.20
N GLY A 258 -22.58 -4.17 10.60
CA GLY A 258 -23.25 -3.94 9.32
C GLY A 258 -24.19 -5.06 8.97
N ASP A 259 -25.42 -5.03 9.52
CA ASP A 259 -26.62 -5.81 9.16
C ASP A 259 -26.52 -7.33 8.86
N GLY A 260 -25.35 -7.98 8.99
CA GLY A 260 -25.11 -9.42 8.83
C GLY A 260 -25.48 -10.05 7.47
N ILE A 261 -26.17 -9.32 6.59
CA ILE A 261 -26.76 -9.82 5.36
C ILE A 261 -25.67 -10.21 4.37
N ARG A 262 -24.69 -9.33 4.19
CA ARG A 262 -23.62 -9.54 3.24
C ARG A 262 -22.79 -10.76 3.60
N GLU A 263 -22.39 -10.88 4.85
CA GLU A 263 -21.62 -12.02 5.34
C GLU A 263 -22.41 -13.33 5.15
N SER A 264 -23.72 -13.28 5.34
CA SER A 264 -24.60 -14.43 5.11
C SER A 264 -24.71 -14.79 3.63
N ILE A 265 -24.69 -13.80 2.73
CA ILE A 265 -24.64 -13.99 1.27
C ILE A 265 -23.28 -14.55 0.83
N GLU A 266 -22.17 -13.99 1.30
CA GLU A 266 -20.80 -14.44 0.97
C GLU A 266 -20.57 -15.87 1.45
N ARG A 267 -20.93 -16.17 2.71
CA ARG A 267 -20.88 -17.53 3.27
C ARG A 267 -21.72 -18.53 2.47
N TYR A 268 -22.87 -18.09 1.95
CA TYR A 268 -23.68 -18.94 1.07
C TYR A 268 -22.93 -19.31 -0.20
N TYR A 269 -22.30 -18.34 -0.88
CA TYR A 269 -21.55 -18.62 -2.11
C TYR A 269 -20.26 -19.39 -1.87
N ASP A 270 -19.53 -19.13 -0.78
CA ASP A 270 -18.32 -19.88 -0.43
C ASP A 270 -18.63 -21.38 -0.26
N ILE A 271 -19.68 -21.70 0.49
CA ILE A 271 -20.12 -23.09 0.70
C ILE A 271 -20.68 -23.67 -0.60
N ALA A 272 -21.48 -22.90 -1.36
CA ALA A 272 -22.04 -23.36 -2.62
C ALA A 272 -20.97 -23.65 -3.67
N SER A 273 -19.84 -22.93 -3.65
CA SER A 273 -18.70 -23.16 -4.55
C SER A 273 -18.02 -24.50 -4.30
N CYS A 274 -18.01 -24.96 -3.04
CA CYS A 274 -17.34 -26.18 -2.61
C CYS A 274 -18.28 -27.40 -2.61
N LEU A 275 -19.55 -27.21 -2.24
CA LEU A 275 -20.50 -28.29 -1.95
C LEU A 275 -21.75 -28.29 -2.85
N GLY A 276 -21.90 -27.29 -3.73
CA GLY A 276 -23.13 -27.03 -4.47
C GLY A 276 -24.15 -26.24 -3.64
N PRO A 277 -25.19 -25.67 -4.30
CA PRO A 277 -26.13 -24.75 -3.65
C PRO A 277 -26.95 -25.42 -2.53
N ASP A 278 -26.87 -24.86 -1.31
CA ASP A 278 -27.70 -25.26 -0.18
C ASP A 278 -28.98 -24.41 -0.12
N PHE A 279 -30.13 -25.05 -0.38
CA PHE A 279 -31.42 -24.36 -0.49
C PHE A 279 -31.96 -23.84 0.84
N ASP A 280 -31.62 -24.46 1.97
CA ASP A 280 -32.05 -24.01 3.28
C ASP A 280 -31.24 -22.78 3.71
N MET A 281 -29.95 -22.77 3.38
CA MET A 281 -29.09 -21.62 3.56
C MET A 281 -29.48 -20.46 2.63
N ALA A 282 -29.76 -20.72 1.35
CA ALA A 282 -30.29 -19.72 0.42
C ALA A 282 -31.58 -19.07 0.95
N ARG A 283 -32.47 -19.88 1.54
CA ARG A 283 -33.73 -19.40 2.11
C ARG A 283 -33.51 -18.58 3.39
N ALA A 284 -32.55 -18.96 4.23
CA ALA A 284 -32.18 -18.20 5.41
C ALA A 284 -31.63 -16.81 5.05
N VAL A 285 -30.72 -16.77 4.07
CA VAL A 285 -30.15 -15.53 3.53
C VAL A 285 -31.24 -14.64 2.93
N ALA A 286 -32.12 -15.18 2.08
CA ALA A 286 -33.21 -14.41 1.48
C ALA A 286 -34.17 -13.83 2.52
N ARG A 287 -34.46 -14.56 3.62
CA ARG A 287 -35.30 -14.07 4.73
C ARG A 287 -34.61 -12.94 5.49
N GLN A 288 -33.31 -13.05 5.72
CA GLN A 288 -32.53 -12.01 6.38
C GLN A 288 -32.51 -10.73 5.53
N VAL A 289 -32.27 -10.84 4.22
CA VAL A 289 -32.35 -9.71 3.29
C VAL A 289 -33.74 -9.06 3.30
N THR A 290 -34.80 -9.86 3.28
CA THR A 290 -36.19 -9.34 3.23
C THR A 290 -36.55 -8.54 4.48
N ARG A 291 -36.08 -8.97 5.66
CA ARG A 291 -36.37 -8.33 6.95
C ARG A 291 -35.68 -6.97 7.12
N SER A 292 -34.60 -6.75 6.39
CA SER A 292 -33.84 -5.49 6.45
C SER A 292 -34.27 -4.46 5.41
N ILE A 293 -35.27 -4.77 4.57
CA ILE A 293 -35.91 -3.82 3.65
C ILE A 293 -37.09 -3.14 4.38
N PRO A 294 -37.03 -1.82 4.69
CA PRO A 294 -38.01 -1.14 5.56
C PRO A 294 -39.47 -1.20 5.07
N THR A 295 -39.70 -1.39 3.77
CA THR A 295 -41.04 -1.47 3.16
C THR A 295 -41.71 -2.84 3.26
N MET A 296 -41.02 -3.88 3.75
CA MET A 296 -41.53 -5.25 3.86
C MET A 296 -41.73 -5.73 5.31
N SER A 297 -41.35 -4.94 6.31
CA SER A 297 -41.52 -5.26 7.74
C SER A 297 -42.98 -5.26 8.19
N TYR A 298 -43.91 -4.75 7.37
CA TYR A 298 -45.35 -4.71 7.66
C TYR A 298 -46.11 -6.00 7.31
N PHE A 299 -45.46 -7.01 6.72
CA PHE A 299 -46.11 -8.27 6.30
C PHE A 299 -45.42 -9.55 6.81
N SER A 300 -44.59 -9.47 7.86
CA SER A 300 -43.99 -10.64 8.53
C SER A 300 -44.65 -10.95 9.85
#